data_AF-A0A951MQV9-F1
#
_entry.id   AF-A0A951MQV9-F1
#
_cell.length_a   1.000
_cell.length_b   1.000
_cell.length_c   1.000
_cell.angle_alpha   90.00
_cell.angle_beta   90.00
_cell.angle_gamma   90.00
#
_symmetry.space_group_name_H-M   'P 1'
#
loop_
_entity.id
_entity.type
_entity.pdbx_description
1 polymer ?
#
loop_
_entity_poly.entity_id
_entity_poly.type
_entity_poly.pdbx_seq_one_letter_code
_entity_poly.pdbx_strand_id
1 'polypeptide(L)'
;MAEPRWHELYERWRERYATSPERDGPFQTISGVPLEPVYGPHNVTLDADRIGYPGLYPYTRGVYPSMYRGRRWTIRQFAGFADATQTNRRYHDLVNAGQHGLSVAFDMPTLMGLDSDDPRALGEVGHCGVAIDSVRDMERLFDGLPLGEITTSMTINAPAVTLFCMYAVVAERQGWTLDQLGGTLQTDILKEYIAQKEWLFPPRPHLKLIGDLIEFCTERVPRYHPVSISGYHIREAGSTAAQELAFTLADGFAYVELGQQRGLDVDVFVPRFSFFFDAHIDFFEEIAKFRAARRIWARWLKERYGARDQRAMLMRFHTQTAGVSLAAQQPDNNITRTTIEALAAVLGGTQSLHTNALDEVMALPSNHAAKVALRTQQILAEETGVTNVIDPLGGSWYVEALTDELERRAEEYFRRIEESSPDGSMVEGILRGIDDGWFMSEIADAAFVFQQRMEKGDFVMVGVNAYTDPTDLDESEILRISHEVERAQRQRVAEVRTARDHGSVAGALDRLRAAAQADDNLVPVIMDAVRVDCTVGEISKALQDVWGTYTEPARL
;
A
#
# COMPACT_ATOMS: atom_id res chain seq x y z
N MET A 1 29.75 27.22 -5.17
CA MET A 1 30.07 27.98 -6.39
C MET A 1 30.40 26.99 -7.47
N ALA A 2 29.63 26.94 -8.57
CA ALA A 2 29.99 26.11 -9.71
C ALA A 2 31.41 26.46 -10.16
N GLU A 3 32.23 25.46 -10.50
CA GLU A 3 33.53 25.73 -11.11
C GLU A 3 33.35 26.71 -12.29
N PRO A 4 34.24 27.70 -12.48
CA PRO A 4 34.09 28.73 -13.51
C PRO A 4 33.73 28.20 -14.90
N ARG A 5 34.16 26.98 -15.22
CA ARG A 5 33.87 26.31 -16.48
C ARG A 5 32.39 25.94 -16.66
N TRP A 6 31.72 25.47 -15.62
CA TRP A 6 30.30 25.11 -15.71
C TRP A 6 29.41 26.32 -15.96
N HIS A 7 29.75 27.44 -15.32
CA HIS A 7 29.05 28.70 -15.57
C HIS A 7 29.21 29.16 -17.02
N GLU A 8 30.44 29.16 -17.56
CA GLU A 8 30.69 29.50 -18.97
C GLU A 8 29.90 28.60 -19.94
N LEU A 9 29.85 27.28 -19.67
CA LEU A 9 29.10 26.34 -20.50
C LEU A 9 27.59 26.59 -20.43
N TYR A 10 27.05 26.89 -19.25
CA TYR A 10 25.65 27.21 -19.05
C TYR A 10 25.25 28.48 -19.81
N GLU A 11 26.04 29.55 -19.71
CA GLU A 11 25.78 30.80 -20.43
C GLU A 11 25.73 30.58 -21.95
N ARG A 12 26.70 29.83 -22.49
CA ARG A 12 26.72 29.45 -23.92
C ARG A 12 25.53 28.59 -24.33
N TRP A 13 25.10 27.65 -23.47
CA TRP A 13 23.90 26.85 -23.73
C TRP A 13 22.65 27.73 -23.72
N ARG A 14 22.51 28.63 -22.74
CA ARG A 14 21.35 29.53 -22.58
C ARG A 14 21.16 30.43 -23.81
N GLU A 15 22.24 30.99 -24.33
CA GLU A 15 22.20 31.79 -25.57
C GLU A 15 21.69 30.99 -26.77
N ARG A 16 22.12 29.72 -26.92
CA ARG A 16 21.64 28.85 -28.01
C ARG A 16 20.20 28.42 -27.80
N TYR A 17 19.84 28.08 -26.56
CA TYR A 17 18.50 27.67 -26.18
C TYR A 17 17.47 28.75 -26.50
N ALA A 18 17.76 30.02 -26.16
CA ALA A 18 16.88 31.16 -26.42
C ALA A 18 16.56 31.41 -27.91
N THR A 19 17.31 30.81 -28.84
CA THR A 19 17.09 30.91 -30.29
C THR A 19 16.55 29.61 -30.90
N SER A 20 16.35 28.58 -30.09
CA SER A 20 15.84 27.28 -30.52
C SER A 20 14.32 27.23 -30.35
N PRO A 21 13.58 26.58 -31.26
CA PRO A 21 12.14 26.42 -31.10
C PRO A 21 11.84 25.45 -29.95
N GLU A 22 10.85 25.79 -29.13
CA GLU A 22 10.25 24.89 -28.16
C GLU A 22 8.86 24.45 -28.65
N ARG A 23 8.47 23.24 -28.28
CA ARG A 23 7.08 22.82 -28.44
C ARG A 23 6.21 23.52 -27.40
N ASP A 24 4.95 23.76 -27.72
CA ASP A 24 3.99 24.21 -26.73
C ASP A 24 3.75 23.11 -25.68
N GLY A 25 3.61 23.52 -24.42
CA GLY A 25 3.27 22.62 -23.31
C GLY A 25 3.67 23.19 -21.94
N PRO A 26 3.10 22.65 -20.85
CA PRO A 26 3.30 23.21 -19.52
C PRO A 26 4.64 22.86 -18.85
N PHE A 27 5.47 21.98 -19.45
CA PHE A 27 6.78 21.53 -18.93
C PHE A 27 6.83 21.34 -17.40
N GLN A 28 5.96 20.47 -16.92
CA GLN A 28 5.80 20.13 -15.51
C GLN A 28 5.60 18.63 -15.35
N THR A 29 5.84 18.12 -14.15
CA THR A 29 5.50 16.73 -13.81
C THR A 29 3.99 16.50 -13.88
N ILE A 30 3.55 15.24 -13.82
CA ILE A 30 2.13 14.90 -13.72
C ILE A 30 1.49 15.55 -12.49
N SER A 31 2.24 15.69 -11.38
CA SER A 31 1.80 16.38 -10.16
C SER A 31 1.89 17.91 -10.21
N GLY A 32 2.28 18.49 -11.34
CA GLY A 32 2.33 19.95 -11.53
C GLY A 32 3.55 20.62 -10.89
N VAL A 33 4.67 19.88 -10.73
CA VAL A 33 5.96 20.50 -10.37
C VAL A 33 6.58 21.10 -11.64
N PRO A 34 6.79 22.42 -11.73
CA PRO A 34 7.43 23.03 -12.90
C PRO A 34 8.86 22.52 -13.08
N LEU A 35 9.27 22.32 -14.33
CA LEU A 35 10.59 21.77 -14.65
C LEU A 35 11.44 22.77 -15.42
N GLU A 36 12.69 22.92 -14.98
CA GLU A 36 13.71 23.59 -15.78
C GLU A 36 14.07 22.75 -17.02
N PRO A 37 14.36 23.39 -18.17
CA PRO A 37 14.75 22.68 -19.39
C PRO A 37 16.10 21.95 -19.25
N VAL A 38 16.95 22.38 -18.31
CA VAL A 38 18.19 21.67 -17.95
C VAL A 38 18.56 21.91 -16.50
N TYR A 39 18.94 20.83 -15.81
CA TYR A 39 19.47 20.85 -14.45
C TYR A 39 20.97 20.64 -14.47
N GLY A 40 21.68 21.36 -13.60
CA GLY A 40 23.13 21.35 -13.57
C GLY A 40 23.68 22.09 -12.36
N PRO A 41 25.02 22.23 -12.25
CA PRO A 41 25.64 22.94 -11.14
C PRO A 41 25.33 24.46 -11.12
N HIS A 42 24.69 24.99 -12.17
CA HIS A 42 24.19 26.37 -12.21
C HIS A 42 22.97 26.59 -11.31
N ASN A 43 22.14 25.57 -11.08
CA ASN A 43 20.93 25.66 -10.28
C ASN A 43 20.78 24.59 -9.19
N VAL A 44 21.60 23.54 -9.21
CA VAL A 44 21.55 22.43 -8.23
C VAL A 44 22.90 22.26 -7.56
N THR A 45 22.92 22.33 -6.23
CA THR A 45 24.08 21.94 -5.43
C THR A 45 23.87 20.53 -4.89
N LEU A 46 24.80 19.63 -5.18
CA LEU A 46 24.74 18.26 -4.67
C LEU A 46 25.25 18.23 -3.22
N ASP A 47 24.38 17.86 -2.29
CA ASP A 47 24.68 17.78 -0.86
C ASP A 47 25.00 16.34 -0.45
N ALA A 48 26.25 16.10 -0.05
CA ALA A 48 26.73 14.78 0.35
C ALA A 48 26.00 14.21 1.57
N ASP A 49 25.56 15.05 2.52
CA ASP A 49 24.89 14.61 3.75
C ASP A 49 23.43 14.22 3.49
N ARG A 50 22.81 14.81 2.46
CA ARG A 50 21.45 14.48 2.00
C ARG A 50 21.43 13.29 1.03
N ILE A 51 22.47 13.12 0.22
CA ILE A 51 22.56 12.04 -0.78
C ILE A 51 23.13 10.78 -0.14
N GLY A 52 24.32 10.85 0.46
CA GLY A 52 24.97 9.76 1.17
C GLY A 52 25.32 8.53 0.32
N TYR A 53 25.45 7.38 1.00
CA TYR A 53 25.70 6.06 0.42
C TYR A 53 24.57 5.08 0.80
N PRO A 54 24.27 4.07 -0.05
CA PRO A 54 23.23 3.08 0.26
C PRO A 54 23.54 2.34 1.56
N GLY A 55 22.51 2.07 2.36
CA GLY A 55 22.60 1.42 3.66
C GLY A 55 23.19 2.28 4.79
N LEU A 56 23.45 3.57 4.55
CA LEU A 56 23.83 4.54 5.57
C LEU A 56 22.79 5.65 5.65
N TYR A 57 22.61 6.23 6.85
CA TYR A 57 21.76 7.40 7.06
C TYR A 57 22.14 8.52 6.06
N PRO A 58 21.16 9.19 5.41
CA PRO A 58 19.71 9.09 5.62
C PRO A 58 19.00 8.13 4.65
N TYR A 59 19.70 7.13 4.10
CA TYR A 59 19.17 6.05 3.26
C TYR A 59 18.51 6.47 1.95
N THR A 60 18.75 7.70 1.48
CA THR A 60 18.25 8.23 0.19
C THR A 60 18.52 7.26 -0.96
N ARG A 61 19.73 6.69 -1.01
CA ARG A 61 20.19 5.76 -2.07
C ARG A 61 19.77 4.30 -1.87
N GLY A 62 18.95 4.01 -0.87
CA GLY A 62 18.45 2.66 -0.54
C GLY A 62 18.82 2.21 0.87
N VAL A 63 17.97 1.35 1.45
CA VAL A 63 18.08 0.91 2.86
C VAL A 63 19.14 -0.17 3.09
N TYR A 64 19.63 -0.84 2.05
CA TYR A 64 20.64 -1.90 2.16
C TYR A 64 21.94 -1.52 1.44
N PRO A 65 23.13 -1.81 2.00
CA PRO A 65 24.40 -1.45 1.36
C PRO A 65 24.62 -2.07 -0.03
N SER A 66 24.11 -3.29 -0.25
CA SER A 66 24.27 -4.01 -1.52
C SER A 66 23.07 -3.88 -2.46
N MET A 67 21.91 -3.44 -1.96
CA MET A 67 20.61 -3.48 -2.65
C MET A 67 20.48 -4.74 -3.54
N TYR A 68 20.14 -4.57 -4.82
CA TYR A 68 19.88 -5.65 -5.76
C TYR A 68 21.11 -6.43 -6.21
N ARG A 69 22.32 -5.93 -5.95
CA ARG A 69 23.54 -6.73 -6.14
C ARG A 69 23.62 -7.88 -5.14
N GLY A 70 23.03 -7.69 -3.96
CA GLY A 70 22.92 -8.72 -2.93
C GLY A 70 21.66 -9.57 -3.11
N ARG A 71 20.49 -8.93 -3.08
CA ARG A 71 19.19 -9.60 -3.27
C ARG A 71 18.25 -8.69 -4.03
N ARG A 72 17.67 -9.20 -5.13
CA ARG A 72 16.64 -8.51 -5.91
C ARG A 72 15.37 -8.30 -5.08
N TRP A 73 14.50 -7.40 -5.54
CA TRP A 73 13.18 -7.22 -4.92
C TRP A 73 12.38 -8.53 -4.95
N THR A 74 11.43 -8.65 -4.03
CA THR A 74 10.51 -9.78 -4.03
C THR A 74 9.43 -9.56 -5.09
N ILE A 75 9.33 -10.46 -6.06
CA ILE A 75 8.19 -10.51 -6.97
C ILE A 75 6.99 -11.00 -6.15
N ARG A 76 6.01 -10.13 -5.92
CA ARG A 76 4.83 -10.43 -5.09
C ARG A 76 3.58 -10.06 -5.87
N GLN A 77 3.04 -11.04 -6.59
CA GLN A 77 1.76 -10.87 -7.27
C GLN A 77 0.61 -11.04 -6.28
N PHE A 78 -0.37 -10.15 -6.38
CA PHE A 78 -1.62 -10.26 -5.64
C PHE A 78 -2.43 -11.42 -6.21
N ALA A 79 -3.00 -12.24 -5.33
CA ALA A 79 -3.89 -13.31 -5.74
C ALA A 79 -4.98 -13.54 -4.69
N GLY A 80 -6.22 -13.55 -5.16
CA GLY A 80 -7.42 -13.84 -4.39
C GLY A 80 -8.61 -13.63 -5.30
N PHE A 81 -9.45 -14.64 -5.44
CA PHE A 81 -10.71 -14.56 -6.18
C PHE A 81 -11.59 -15.75 -5.83
N ALA A 82 -12.89 -15.59 -6.04
CA ALA A 82 -13.88 -16.62 -5.78
C ALA A 82 -13.82 -17.16 -4.32
N ASP A 83 -13.78 -18.48 -4.15
CA ASP A 83 -13.71 -19.11 -2.83
C ASP A 83 -12.29 -19.49 -2.41
N ALA A 84 -12.14 -19.81 -1.12
CA ALA A 84 -10.88 -20.19 -0.50
C ALA A 84 -10.20 -21.41 -1.17
N THR A 85 -10.96 -22.38 -1.66
CA THR A 85 -10.40 -23.58 -2.34
C THR A 85 -9.81 -23.20 -3.70
N GLN A 86 -10.49 -22.35 -4.45
CA GLN A 86 -10.03 -21.87 -5.75
C GLN A 86 -8.76 -21.02 -5.60
N THR A 87 -8.76 -20.10 -4.64
CA THR A 87 -7.59 -19.28 -4.32
C THR A 87 -6.42 -20.13 -3.79
N ASN A 88 -6.66 -21.14 -2.95
CA ASN A 88 -5.64 -22.05 -2.47
C ASN A 88 -4.91 -22.78 -3.61
N ARG A 89 -5.64 -23.29 -4.61
CA ARG A 89 -5.04 -23.91 -5.81
C ARG A 89 -4.10 -22.94 -6.53
N ARG A 90 -4.51 -21.67 -6.66
CA ARG A 90 -3.67 -20.62 -7.24
C ARG A 90 -2.40 -20.39 -6.41
N TYR A 91 -2.48 -20.43 -5.08
CA TYR A 91 -1.29 -20.31 -4.22
C TYR A 91 -0.32 -21.47 -4.42
N HIS A 92 -0.79 -22.71 -4.51
CA HIS A 92 0.07 -23.85 -4.85
C HIS A 92 0.75 -23.67 -6.20
N ASP A 93 0.03 -23.23 -7.23
CA ASP A 93 0.60 -22.95 -8.55
C ASP A 93 1.70 -21.87 -8.48
N LEU A 94 1.45 -20.78 -7.75
CA LEU A 94 2.40 -19.68 -7.59
C LEU A 94 3.65 -20.12 -6.81
N VAL A 95 3.48 -20.85 -5.72
CA VAL A 95 4.60 -21.39 -4.92
C VAL A 95 5.45 -22.35 -5.76
N ASN A 96 4.82 -23.25 -6.51
CA ASN A 96 5.50 -24.17 -7.43
C ASN A 96 6.22 -23.44 -8.57
N ALA A 97 5.73 -22.27 -8.98
CA ALA A 97 6.37 -21.41 -9.97
C ALA A 97 7.52 -20.54 -9.41
N GLY A 98 7.87 -20.69 -8.12
CA GLY A 98 8.98 -20.00 -7.48
C GLY A 98 8.58 -18.73 -6.71
N GLN A 99 7.29 -18.52 -6.43
CA GLN A 99 6.85 -17.44 -5.53
C GLN A 99 7.15 -17.83 -4.07
N HIS A 100 7.93 -17.01 -3.37
CA HIS A 100 8.39 -17.28 -2.01
C HIS A 100 7.56 -16.57 -0.91
N GLY A 101 6.47 -15.89 -1.28
CA GLY A 101 5.56 -15.24 -0.34
C GLY A 101 4.19 -15.00 -0.96
N LEU A 102 3.13 -15.23 -0.18
CA LEU A 102 1.75 -15.09 -0.62
C LEU A 102 1.25 -13.66 -0.42
N SER A 103 0.28 -13.24 -1.23
CA SER A 103 -0.41 -11.97 -1.04
C SER A 103 -1.90 -12.18 -1.26
N VAL A 104 -2.69 -12.03 -0.20
CA VAL A 104 -4.13 -12.31 -0.19
C VAL A 104 -4.91 -11.03 -0.47
N ALA A 105 -5.76 -11.08 -1.48
CA ALA A 105 -6.80 -10.09 -1.75
C ALA A 105 -8.16 -10.67 -1.31
N PHE A 106 -8.93 -9.91 -0.52
CA PHE A 106 -10.22 -10.33 0.01
C PHE A 106 -11.37 -9.65 -0.73
N ASP A 107 -12.55 -10.26 -0.73
CA ASP A 107 -13.72 -9.68 -1.38
C ASP A 107 -14.34 -8.53 -0.58
N MET A 108 -15.19 -7.72 -1.23
CA MET A 108 -15.83 -6.56 -0.58
C MET A 108 -16.58 -6.92 0.71
N PRO A 109 -17.38 -8.01 0.78
CA PRO A 109 -18.00 -8.43 2.04
C PRO A 109 -16.98 -8.63 3.17
N THR A 110 -15.90 -9.36 2.92
CA THR A 110 -14.84 -9.58 3.91
C THR A 110 -14.17 -8.27 4.30
N LEU A 111 -13.82 -7.41 3.33
CA LEU A 111 -13.20 -6.09 3.56
C LEU A 111 -14.11 -5.18 4.42
N MET A 112 -15.43 -5.29 4.24
CA MET A 112 -16.45 -4.55 4.97
C MET A 112 -16.95 -5.26 6.25
N GLY A 113 -16.26 -6.32 6.69
CA GLY A 113 -16.57 -7.06 7.91
C GLY A 113 -17.96 -7.69 7.91
N LEU A 114 -18.43 -8.11 6.73
CA LEU A 114 -19.72 -8.77 6.52
C LEU A 114 -19.50 -10.25 6.24
N ASP A 115 -20.43 -11.08 6.70
CA ASP A 115 -20.50 -12.45 6.23
C ASP A 115 -21.19 -12.49 4.86
N SER A 116 -20.86 -13.50 4.06
CA SER A 116 -21.34 -13.72 2.69
C SER A 116 -22.86 -13.90 2.59
N ASP A 117 -23.56 -14.11 3.71
CA ASP A 117 -25.02 -14.17 3.78
C ASP A 117 -25.70 -12.90 4.31
N ASP A 118 -24.93 -11.84 4.61
CA ASP A 118 -25.48 -10.50 4.89
C ASP A 118 -26.19 -9.98 3.63
N PRO A 119 -27.40 -9.39 3.74
CA PRO A 119 -28.11 -8.83 2.60
C PRO A 119 -27.32 -7.80 1.77
N ARG A 120 -26.35 -7.11 2.37
CA ARG A 120 -25.48 -6.13 1.69
C ARG A 120 -24.32 -6.78 0.92
N ALA A 121 -24.06 -8.06 1.13
CA ALA A 121 -23.03 -8.81 0.40
C ALA A 121 -23.51 -9.34 -0.96
N LEU A 122 -24.82 -9.26 -1.25
CA LEU A 122 -25.44 -9.81 -2.45
C LEU A 122 -24.75 -9.30 -3.72
N GLY A 123 -24.23 -10.22 -4.54
CA GLY A 123 -23.56 -9.90 -5.80
C GLY A 123 -22.08 -9.53 -5.70
N GLU A 124 -21.52 -9.46 -4.48
CA GLU A 124 -20.12 -9.06 -4.26
C GLU A 124 -19.22 -10.22 -3.79
N VAL A 125 -19.82 -11.34 -3.36
CA VAL A 125 -19.11 -12.47 -2.77
C VAL A 125 -18.14 -13.11 -3.77
N GLY A 126 -16.85 -13.06 -3.44
CA GLY A 126 -15.76 -13.63 -4.23
C GLY A 126 -15.41 -12.86 -5.51
N HIS A 127 -15.96 -11.66 -5.74
CA HIS A 127 -15.79 -10.93 -7.01
C HIS A 127 -14.44 -10.20 -7.13
N CYS A 128 -14.07 -9.38 -6.14
CA CYS A 128 -12.81 -8.63 -6.13
C CYS A 128 -11.69 -9.31 -5.32
N GLY A 129 -11.98 -10.46 -4.70
CA GLY A 129 -11.03 -11.18 -3.87
C GLY A 129 -11.59 -12.50 -3.37
N VAL A 130 -10.90 -13.15 -2.43
CA VAL A 130 -11.38 -14.39 -1.81
C VAL A 130 -12.40 -14.08 -0.70
N ALA A 131 -13.50 -14.84 -0.66
CA ALA A 131 -14.50 -14.74 0.40
C ALA A 131 -14.06 -15.50 1.67
N ILE A 132 -14.01 -14.82 2.82
CA ILE A 132 -13.63 -15.39 4.13
C ILE A 132 -14.61 -14.92 5.21
N ASP A 133 -15.46 -15.84 5.67
CA ASP A 133 -16.44 -15.52 6.73
C ASP A 133 -16.01 -16.09 8.09
N SER A 134 -15.17 -17.13 8.09
CA SER A 134 -14.80 -17.84 9.31
C SER A 134 -13.38 -18.40 9.25
N VAL A 135 -12.88 -18.85 10.40
CA VAL A 135 -11.61 -19.59 10.47
C VAL A 135 -11.60 -20.84 9.57
N ARG A 136 -12.77 -21.43 9.28
CA ARG A 136 -12.89 -22.60 8.40
C ARG A 136 -12.55 -22.28 6.94
N ASP A 137 -12.83 -21.06 6.50
CA ASP A 137 -12.46 -20.61 5.16
C ASP A 137 -10.97 -20.31 5.11
N MET A 138 -10.42 -19.75 6.20
CA MET A 138 -8.97 -19.56 6.35
C MET A 138 -8.20 -20.89 6.37
N GLU A 139 -8.75 -21.94 7.00
CA GLU A 139 -8.20 -23.30 6.95
C GLU A 139 -8.13 -23.82 5.51
N ARG A 140 -9.20 -23.64 4.73
CA ARG A 140 -9.24 -24.04 3.31
C ARG A 140 -8.26 -23.22 2.47
N LEU A 141 -8.15 -21.92 2.73
CA LEU A 141 -7.28 -21.01 2.00
C LEU A 141 -5.81 -21.42 2.11
N PHE A 142 -5.40 -21.91 3.29
CA PHE A 142 -4.02 -22.30 3.59
C PHE A 142 -3.80 -23.81 3.69
N ASP A 143 -4.75 -24.62 3.22
CA ASP A 143 -4.62 -26.07 3.23
C ASP A 143 -3.38 -26.52 2.44
N GLY A 144 -2.58 -27.40 3.05
CA GLY A 144 -1.32 -27.90 2.51
C GLY A 144 -0.18 -26.87 2.38
N LEU A 145 -0.32 -25.63 2.85
CA LEU A 145 0.73 -24.61 2.79
C LEU A 145 1.42 -24.44 4.16
N PRO A 146 2.78 -24.48 4.24
CA PRO A 146 3.51 -24.45 5.51
C PRO A 146 3.64 -23.03 6.08
N LEU A 147 2.65 -22.58 6.86
CA LEU A 147 2.57 -21.18 7.33
C LEU A 147 3.77 -20.69 8.16
N GLY A 148 4.50 -21.56 8.87
CA GLY A 148 5.73 -21.18 9.58
C GLY A 148 6.96 -20.97 8.69
N GLU A 149 6.89 -21.40 7.43
CA GLU A 149 8.01 -21.36 6.47
C GLU A 149 7.81 -20.34 5.35
N ILE A 150 6.55 -19.98 5.03
CA ILE A 150 6.21 -18.99 4.01
C ILE A 150 5.80 -17.65 4.65
N THR A 151 6.09 -16.55 3.97
CA THR A 151 5.57 -15.23 4.39
C THR A 151 4.24 -14.93 3.71
N THR A 152 3.23 -14.54 4.49
CA THR A 152 1.90 -14.19 3.97
C THR A 152 1.62 -12.71 4.16
N SER A 153 1.37 -12.00 3.07
CA SER A 153 0.81 -10.65 3.09
C SER A 153 -0.71 -10.73 2.99
N MET A 154 -1.44 -9.97 3.80
CA MET A 154 -2.90 -9.90 3.76
C MET A 154 -3.32 -8.44 3.59
N THR A 155 -3.92 -8.13 2.45
CA THR A 155 -4.44 -6.79 2.13
C THR A 155 -5.83 -6.63 2.71
N ILE A 156 -5.86 -6.35 4.01
CA ILE A 156 -7.07 -6.22 4.81
C ILE A 156 -6.87 -5.10 5.84
N ASN A 157 -7.92 -4.30 6.08
CA ASN A 157 -7.84 -3.13 6.95
C ASN A 157 -8.87 -3.17 8.07
N ALA A 158 -10.15 -2.93 7.79
CA ALA A 158 -11.11 -2.72 8.85
C ALA A 158 -11.35 -3.95 9.75
N PRO A 159 -11.49 -5.19 9.23
CA PRO A 159 -11.51 -6.39 10.06
C PRO A 159 -10.12 -7.06 10.16
N ALA A 160 -9.02 -6.34 9.91
CA ALA A 160 -7.70 -6.93 9.79
C ALA A 160 -7.24 -7.70 11.03
N VAL A 161 -7.54 -7.19 12.24
CA VAL A 161 -7.22 -7.90 13.49
C VAL A 161 -7.97 -9.23 13.58
N THR A 162 -9.20 -9.29 13.10
CA THR A 162 -9.99 -10.53 13.03
C THR A 162 -9.36 -11.54 12.06
N LEU A 163 -9.02 -11.11 10.84
CA LEU A 163 -8.41 -11.98 9.84
C LEU A 163 -7.00 -12.43 10.27
N PHE A 164 -6.25 -11.57 10.97
CA PHE A 164 -5.00 -11.94 11.61
C PHE A 164 -5.18 -13.04 12.66
N CYS A 165 -6.18 -12.91 13.53
CA CYS A 165 -6.49 -13.92 14.53
C CYS A 165 -6.89 -15.25 13.87
N MET A 166 -7.65 -15.21 12.77
CA MET A 166 -7.95 -16.41 11.97
C MET A 166 -6.69 -17.05 11.41
N TYR A 167 -5.80 -16.26 10.80
CA TYR A 167 -4.52 -16.73 10.28
C TYR A 167 -3.65 -17.38 11.37
N ALA A 168 -3.54 -16.73 12.53
CA ALA A 168 -2.79 -17.23 13.68
C ALA A 168 -3.38 -18.55 14.22
N VAL A 169 -4.70 -18.65 14.34
CA VAL A 169 -5.38 -19.88 14.78
C VAL A 169 -5.20 -21.02 13.78
N VAL A 170 -5.24 -20.75 12.46
CA VAL A 170 -4.93 -21.76 11.43
C VAL A 170 -3.50 -22.26 11.57
N ALA A 171 -2.54 -21.37 11.79
CA ALA A 171 -1.16 -21.77 12.02
C ALA A 171 -0.98 -22.62 13.29
N GLU A 172 -1.63 -22.25 14.40
CA GLU A 172 -1.66 -23.07 15.63
C GLU A 172 -2.23 -24.47 15.37
N ARG A 173 -3.33 -24.55 14.59
CA ARG A 173 -3.96 -25.83 14.19
C ARG A 173 -3.05 -26.67 13.28
N GLN A 174 -2.17 -26.05 12.50
CA GLN A 174 -1.13 -26.72 11.72
C GLN A 174 0.10 -27.13 12.56
N GLY A 175 0.16 -26.75 13.84
CA GLY A 175 1.26 -27.08 14.76
C GLY A 175 2.40 -26.07 14.79
N TRP A 176 2.24 -24.88 14.21
CA TRP A 176 3.22 -23.79 14.29
C TRP A 176 2.99 -22.94 15.54
N THR A 177 4.08 -22.39 16.08
CA THR A 177 4.01 -21.37 17.14
C THR A 177 3.99 -19.97 16.54
N LEU A 178 3.41 -19.00 17.27
CA LEU A 178 3.24 -17.63 16.77
C LEU A 178 4.56 -16.94 16.40
N ASP A 179 5.66 -17.26 17.09
CA ASP A 179 6.98 -16.70 16.80
C ASP A 179 7.59 -17.20 15.48
N GLN A 180 7.02 -18.25 14.89
CA GLN A 180 7.41 -18.76 13.59
C GLN A 180 6.68 -18.06 12.43
N LEU A 181 5.62 -17.28 12.71
CA LEU A 181 4.82 -16.64 11.66
C LEU A 181 5.49 -15.38 11.13
N GLY A 182 5.73 -15.37 9.82
CA GLY A 182 6.20 -14.21 9.09
C GLY A 182 5.12 -13.72 8.13
N GLY A 183 4.95 -12.42 8.02
CA GLY A 183 3.91 -11.87 7.15
C GLY A 183 3.73 -10.38 7.32
N THR A 184 2.79 -9.84 6.57
CA THR A 184 2.44 -8.42 6.59
C THR A 184 0.93 -8.29 6.58
N LEU A 185 0.38 -7.46 7.46
CA LEU A 185 -0.97 -6.96 7.31
C LEU A 185 -0.93 -5.54 6.76
N GLN A 186 -1.93 -5.18 5.96
CA GLN A 186 -2.10 -3.78 5.59
C GLN A 186 -2.49 -2.96 6.82
N THR A 187 -3.68 -3.21 7.41
CA THR A 187 -4.13 -2.66 8.72
C THR A 187 -3.92 -1.15 8.86
N ASP A 188 -3.86 -0.44 7.73
CA ASP A 188 -3.70 1.00 7.72
C ASP A 188 -5.09 1.59 7.53
N ILE A 189 -5.69 1.98 8.65
CA ILE A 189 -7.06 2.50 8.67
C ILE A 189 -7.13 3.97 8.30
N LEU A 190 -6.08 4.77 8.53
CA LEU A 190 -6.13 6.21 8.28
C LEU A 190 -6.34 6.48 6.78
N LYS A 191 -5.61 5.75 5.92
CA LYS A 191 -5.83 5.78 4.47
C LYS A 191 -7.22 5.29 4.02
N GLU A 192 -7.95 4.52 4.84
CA GLU A 192 -9.32 4.12 4.51
C GLU A 192 -10.24 5.33 4.53
N TYR A 193 -10.16 6.13 5.59
CA TYR A 193 -10.94 7.36 5.69
C TYR A 193 -10.49 8.39 4.66
N ILE A 194 -9.19 8.47 4.38
CA ILE A 194 -8.65 9.43 3.41
C ILE A 194 -9.04 9.05 1.97
N ALA A 195 -8.92 7.79 1.58
CA ALA A 195 -8.97 7.37 0.18
C ALA A 195 -9.74 6.08 -0.12
N GLN A 196 -9.41 4.94 0.52
CA GLN A 196 -9.84 3.60 0.05
C GLN A 196 -11.29 3.20 0.43
N LYS A 197 -11.82 3.75 1.52
CA LYS A 197 -13.24 3.68 1.92
C LYS A 197 -13.74 2.35 2.51
N GLU A 198 -12.87 1.51 3.04
CA GLU A 198 -13.21 0.26 3.73
C GLU A 198 -13.09 0.42 5.25
N TRP A 199 -14.19 0.69 5.94
CA TRP A 199 -14.22 0.91 7.40
C TRP A 199 -15.44 0.28 8.07
N LEU A 200 -15.35 0.06 9.39
CA LEU A 200 -16.43 -0.51 10.21
C LEU A 200 -17.05 0.47 11.23
N PHE A 201 -16.22 1.28 11.88
CA PHE A 201 -16.54 2.18 12.98
C PHE A 201 -15.70 3.46 12.84
N PRO A 202 -15.85 4.48 13.72
CA PRO A 202 -15.04 5.70 13.63
C PRO A 202 -13.53 5.45 13.79
N PRO A 203 -12.65 6.41 13.41
CA PRO A 203 -11.21 6.20 13.39
C PRO A 203 -10.59 5.76 14.73
N ARG A 204 -10.99 6.36 15.86
CA ARG A 204 -10.37 6.11 17.17
C ARG A 204 -10.43 4.64 17.63
N PRO A 205 -11.58 3.95 17.58
CA PRO A 205 -11.59 2.53 17.91
C PRO A 205 -10.73 1.67 16.98
N HIS A 206 -10.51 2.06 15.72
CA HIS A 206 -9.56 1.34 14.85
C HIS A 206 -8.13 1.56 15.29
N LEU A 207 -7.75 2.80 15.61
CA LEU A 207 -6.43 3.09 16.18
C LEU A 207 -6.20 2.30 17.48
N LYS A 208 -7.21 2.12 18.32
CA LYS A 208 -7.11 1.22 19.49
C LYS A 208 -6.73 -0.21 19.07
N LEU A 209 -7.47 -0.81 18.13
CA LEU A 209 -7.20 -2.17 17.63
C LEU A 209 -5.82 -2.31 16.99
N ILE A 210 -5.38 -1.32 16.22
CA ILE A 210 -4.05 -1.30 15.61
C ILE A 210 -2.97 -1.25 16.70
N GLY A 211 -3.18 -0.43 17.73
CA GLY A 211 -2.28 -0.37 18.89
C GLY A 211 -2.21 -1.72 19.62
N ASP A 212 -3.35 -2.38 19.83
CA ASP A 212 -3.44 -3.72 20.44
C ASP A 212 -2.65 -4.75 19.60
N LEU A 213 -2.77 -4.68 18.27
CA LEU A 213 -2.06 -5.54 17.33
C LEU A 213 -0.55 -5.28 17.32
N ILE A 214 -0.12 -4.01 17.31
CA ILE A 214 1.30 -3.64 17.35
C ILE A 214 1.93 -4.18 18.64
N GLU A 215 1.29 -3.96 19.79
CA GLU A 215 1.72 -4.50 21.09
C GLU A 215 1.82 -6.03 21.06
N PHE A 216 0.74 -6.71 20.66
CA PHE A 216 0.69 -8.16 20.62
C PHE A 216 1.76 -8.77 19.70
N CYS A 217 1.90 -8.24 18.48
CA CYS A 217 2.91 -8.69 17.54
C CYS A 217 4.31 -8.43 18.10
N THR A 218 4.55 -7.25 18.69
CA THR A 218 5.84 -6.89 19.30
C THR A 218 6.31 -7.94 20.29
N GLU A 219 5.42 -8.42 21.15
CA GLU A 219 5.73 -9.40 22.19
C GLU A 219 5.71 -10.86 21.72
N ARG A 220 4.75 -11.24 20.86
CA ARG A 220 4.40 -12.66 20.62
C ARG A 220 4.66 -13.15 19.21
N VAL A 221 4.79 -12.24 18.25
CA VAL A 221 4.87 -12.55 16.81
C VAL A 221 6.03 -11.77 16.17
N PRO A 222 7.29 -11.97 16.63
CA PRO A 222 8.45 -11.15 16.30
C PRO A 222 8.73 -10.93 14.81
N ARG A 223 8.29 -11.86 13.95
CA ARG A 223 8.56 -11.88 12.51
C ARG A 223 7.43 -11.26 11.68
N TYR A 224 6.36 -10.78 12.31
CA TYR A 224 5.18 -10.24 11.63
C TYR A 224 5.23 -8.71 11.56
N HIS A 225 4.83 -8.17 10.41
CA HIS A 225 4.69 -6.74 10.15
C HIS A 225 3.22 -6.34 10.37
N PRO A 226 2.87 -5.71 11.52
CA PRO A 226 1.48 -5.49 11.91
C PRO A 226 0.78 -4.39 11.10
N VAL A 227 1.54 -3.53 10.42
CA VAL A 227 1.01 -2.45 9.58
C VAL A 227 1.88 -2.27 8.34
N SER A 228 1.22 -2.08 7.20
CA SER A 228 1.82 -1.63 5.96
C SER A 228 1.22 -0.29 5.58
N ILE A 229 1.94 0.78 5.89
CA ILE A 229 1.50 2.17 5.79
C ILE A 229 1.45 2.57 4.30
N SER A 230 0.27 2.94 3.82
CA SER A 230 -0.08 2.79 2.40
C SER A 230 -0.46 4.09 1.71
N GLY A 231 0.41 4.54 0.79
CA GLY A 231 0.16 5.64 -0.15
C GLY A 231 -0.50 5.23 -1.46
N TYR A 232 -0.45 3.96 -1.83
CA TYR A 232 -1.00 3.47 -3.11
C TYR A 232 -2.42 3.99 -3.38
N HIS A 233 -3.34 3.72 -2.47
CA HIS A 233 -4.75 4.11 -2.59
C HIS A 233 -4.95 5.63 -2.57
N ILE A 234 -4.11 6.36 -1.84
CA ILE A 234 -4.11 7.84 -1.82
C ILE A 234 -3.73 8.37 -3.21
N ARG A 235 -2.75 7.74 -3.89
CA ARG A 235 -2.36 8.08 -5.26
C ARG A 235 -3.43 7.70 -6.28
N GLU A 236 -3.96 6.48 -6.20
CA GLU A 236 -5.04 5.99 -7.08
C GLU A 236 -6.32 6.83 -6.97
N ALA A 237 -6.61 7.39 -5.80
CA ALA A 237 -7.74 8.31 -5.59
C ALA A 237 -7.55 9.68 -6.27
N GLY A 238 -6.36 9.99 -6.80
CA GLY A 238 -6.07 11.18 -7.60
C GLY A 238 -5.11 12.19 -6.97
N SER A 239 -4.42 11.82 -5.88
CA SER A 239 -3.45 12.72 -5.24
C SER A 239 -2.20 12.96 -6.10
N THR A 240 -1.50 14.04 -5.80
CA THR A 240 -0.14 14.31 -6.30
C THR A 240 0.92 13.43 -5.60
N ALA A 241 2.11 13.30 -6.18
CA ALA A 241 3.20 12.53 -5.58
C ALA A 241 3.63 13.10 -4.22
N ALA A 242 3.53 14.42 -4.05
CA ALA A 242 3.81 15.09 -2.79
C ALA A 242 2.72 14.82 -1.73
N GLN A 243 1.45 14.78 -2.13
CA GLN A 243 0.33 14.44 -1.23
C GLN A 243 0.39 12.97 -0.81
N GLU A 244 0.61 12.04 -1.74
CA GLU A 244 0.86 10.62 -1.42
C GLU A 244 2.01 10.50 -0.42
N LEU A 245 3.16 11.12 -0.72
CA LEU A 245 4.34 11.09 0.15
C LEU A 245 4.03 11.62 1.56
N ALA A 246 3.38 12.77 1.64
CA ALA A 246 3.07 13.43 2.90
C ALA A 246 2.04 12.65 3.72
N PHE A 247 0.89 12.32 3.13
CA PHE A 247 -0.21 11.69 3.88
C PHE A 247 0.19 10.30 4.36
N THR A 248 0.92 9.54 3.55
CA THR A 248 1.46 8.22 3.96
C THR A 248 2.46 8.32 5.12
N LEU A 249 3.41 9.27 5.04
CA LEU A 249 4.40 9.41 6.10
C LEU A 249 3.77 9.96 7.39
N ALA A 250 2.80 10.86 7.28
CA ALA A 250 2.02 11.35 8.42
C ALA A 250 1.26 10.20 9.11
N ASP A 251 0.58 9.34 8.34
CA ASP A 251 -0.06 8.13 8.88
C ASP A 251 0.96 7.25 9.62
N GLY A 252 2.15 7.07 9.02
CA GLY A 252 3.25 6.34 9.65
C GLY A 252 3.71 6.94 10.97
N PHE A 253 3.84 8.27 11.03
CA PHE A 253 4.17 8.99 12.25
C PHE A 253 3.09 8.86 13.31
N ALA A 254 1.80 8.91 12.94
CA ALA A 254 0.70 8.65 13.84
C ALA A 254 0.73 7.24 14.44
N TYR A 255 1.11 6.22 13.66
CA TYR A 255 1.31 4.86 14.19
C TYR A 255 2.54 4.73 15.09
N VAL A 256 3.60 5.51 14.85
CA VAL A 256 4.74 5.60 15.78
C VAL A 256 4.29 6.20 17.12
N GLU A 257 3.55 7.30 17.08
CA GLU A 257 3.01 7.95 18.27
C GLU A 257 2.05 7.04 19.04
N LEU A 258 1.19 6.30 18.34
CA LEU A 258 0.30 5.30 18.93
C LEU A 258 1.07 4.20 19.70
N GLY A 259 2.16 3.69 19.13
CA GLY A 259 3.04 2.73 19.81
C GLY A 259 3.71 3.33 21.05
N GLN A 260 4.21 4.56 20.96
CA GLN A 260 4.83 5.26 22.08
C GLN A 260 3.84 5.56 23.21
N GLN A 261 2.59 5.92 22.90
CA GLN A 261 1.52 6.13 23.89
C GLN A 261 1.23 4.87 24.72
N ARG A 262 1.51 3.68 24.16
CA ARG A 262 1.45 2.38 24.86
C ARG A 262 2.73 2.00 25.59
N GLY A 263 3.72 2.89 25.61
CA GLY A 263 5.01 2.65 26.26
C GLY A 263 5.95 1.71 25.47
N LEU A 264 5.67 1.46 24.18
CA LEU A 264 6.55 0.66 23.34
C LEU A 264 7.78 1.46 22.91
N ASP A 265 8.95 0.82 22.95
CA ASP A 265 10.20 1.40 22.47
C ASP A 265 10.22 1.44 20.94
N VAL A 266 10.41 2.64 20.37
CA VAL A 266 10.50 2.89 18.91
C VAL A 266 11.52 1.98 18.25
N ASP A 267 12.66 1.71 18.91
CA ASP A 267 13.71 0.85 18.36
C ASP A 267 13.31 -0.65 18.31
N VAL A 268 12.19 -1.02 18.92
CA VAL A 268 11.70 -2.41 19.00
C VAL A 268 10.53 -2.66 18.04
N PHE A 269 9.51 -1.80 18.02
CA PHE A 269 8.30 -2.05 17.22
C PHE A 269 8.38 -1.46 15.80
N VAL A 270 8.98 -0.28 15.61
CA VAL A 270 9.07 0.37 14.30
C VAL A 270 9.86 -0.42 13.25
N PRO A 271 10.92 -1.18 13.60
CA PRO A 271 11.57 -2.10 12.66
C PRO A 271 10.65 -3.19 12.09
N ARG A 272 9.35 -3.20 12.41
CA ARG A 272 8.34 -4.08 11.83
C ARG A 272 7.32 -3.34 10.98
N PHE A 273 7.38 -2.02 10.90
CA PHE A 273 6.58 -1.29 9.93
C PHE A 273 7.11 -1.53 8.53
N SER A 274 6.19 -1.67 7.58
CA SER A 274 6.44 -1.60 6.15
C SER A 274 5.60 -0.50 5.55
N PHE A 275 5.93 -0.13 4.31
CA PHE A 275 5.18 0.86 3.56
C PHE A 275 4.71 0.29 2.23
N PHE A 276 3.76 0.96 1.60
CA PHE A 276 3.24 0.57 0.30
C PHE A 276 2.94 1.82 -0.53
N PHE A 277 3.62 1.98 -1.66
CA PHE A 277 3.45 3.13 -2.54
C PHE A 277 2.99 2.74 -3.94
N ASP A 278 2.41 3.70 -4.62
CA ASP A 278 2.20 3.66 -6.05
C ASP A 278 3.49 3.93 -6.84
N ALA A 279 3.60 3.36 -8.03
CA ALA A 279 4.54 3.80 -9.06
C ALA A 279 3.72 4.24 -10.29
N HIS A 280 3.56 5.56 -10.40
CA HIS A 280 2.83 6.21 -11.46
C HIS A 280 3.67 6.40 -12.74
N ILE A 281 2.98 6.78 -13.83
CA ILE A 281 3.59 6.93 -15.16
C ILE A 281 4.67 8.02 -15.28
N ASP A 282 4.74 8.99 -14.36
CA ASP A 282 5.79 10.03 -14.38
C ASP A 282 7.11 9.49 -13.78
N PHE A 283 7.90 8.89 -14.65
CA PHE A 283 9.07 8.08 -14.31
C PHE A 283 10.05 8.71 -13.30
N PHE A 284 10.46 9.96 -13.51
CA PHE A 284 11.47 10.60 -12.65
C PHE A 284 10.87 11.12 -11.34
N GLU A 285 9.62 11.57 -11.36
CA GLU A 285 8.90 12.00 -10.16
C GLU A 285 8.76 10.85 -9.17
N GLU A 286 8.39 9.66 -9.64
CA GLU A 286 8.24 8.49 -8.76
C GLU A 286 9.56 8.05 -8.15
N ILE A 287 10.66 8.04 -8.94
CA ILE A 287 11.99 7.73 -8.41
C ILE A 287 12.39 8.73 -7.33
N ALA A 288 12.15 10.03 -7.57
CA ALA A 288 12.42 11.08 -6.59
C ALA A 288 11.55 10.91 -5.32
N LYS A 289 10.26 10.56 -5.47
CA LYS A 289 9.33 10.31 -4.36
C LYS A 289 9.86 9.22 -3.42
N PHE A 290 10.27 8.07 -3.97
CA PHE A 290 10.78 6.96 -3.15
C PHE A 290 12.08 7.32 -2.41
N ARG A 291 12.95 8.12 -3.04
CA ARG A 291 14.20 8.60 -2.43
C ARG A 291 13.92 9.59 -1.29
N ALA A 292 13.01 10.54 -1.52
CA ALA A 292 12.57 11.52 -0.53
C ALA A 292 11.91 10.82 0.67
N ALA A 293 11.06 9.84 0.42
CA ALA A 293 10.37 9.07 1.45
C ALA A 293 11.32 8.48 2.50
N ARG A 294 12.37 7.77 2.04
CA ARG A 294 13.37 7.18 2.94
C ARG A 294 14.11 8.22 3.77
N ARG A 295 14.49 9.34 3.13
CA ARG A 295 15.23 10.43 3.78
C ARG A 295 14.40 11.10 4.87
N ILE A 296 13.13 11.39 4.58
CA ILE A 296 12.19 11.99 5.53
C ILE A 296 11.95 11.04 6.70
N TRP A 297 11.58 9.79 6.43
CA TRP A 297 11.31 8.79 7.46
C TRP A 297 12.48 8.63 8.43
N ALA A 298 13.68 8.45 7.89
CA ALA A 298 14.89 8.28 8.70
C ALA A 298 15.19 9.51 9.57
N ARG A 299 15.01 10.72 9.02
CA ARG A 299 15.20 11.97 9.76
C ARG A 299 14.20 12.11 10.90
N TRP A 300 12.90 11.95 10.63
CA TRP A 300 11.85 12.08 11.63
C TRP A 300 12.01 11.07 12.76
N LEU A 301 12.29 9.80 12.44
CA LEU A 301 12.53 8.77 13.44
C LEU A 301 13.70 9.12 14.36
N LYS A 302 14.79 9.64 13.80
CA LYS A 302 15.98 10.02 14.56
C LYS A 302 15.77 11.30 15.39
N GLU A 303 15.22 12.34 14.78
CA GLU A 303 15.21 13.71 15.34
C GLU A 303 13.95 13.99 16.17
N ARG A 304 12.78 13.52 15.72
CA ARG A 304 11.48 13.73 16.39
C ARG A 304 11.18 12.63 17.39
N TYR A 305 11.33 11.37 16.99
CA TYR A 305 10.90 10.21 17.77
C TYR A 305 12.03 9.52 18.56
N GLY A 306 13.28 10.00 18.40
CA GLY A 306 14.42 9.61 19.24
C GLY A 306 14.97 8.21 18.99
N ALA A 307 14.71 7.61 17.82
CA ALA A 307 15.25 6.32 17.42
C ALA A 307 16.79 6.33 17.45
N ARG A 308 17.39 5.28 18.00
CA ARG A 308 18.85 5.12 18.10
C ARG A 308 19.34 3.94 17.29
N ASP A 309 18.51 2.92 17.12
CA ASP A 309 18.80 1.79 16.27
C ASP A 309 18.57 2.16 14.79
N GLN A 310 19.57 1.90 13.96
CA GLN A 310 19.49 2.11 12.52
C GLN A 310 18.32 1.34 11.90
N ARG A 311 17.95 0.18 12.45
CA ARG A 311 16.85 -0.67 11.97
C ARG A 311 15.49 0.02 12.02
N ALA A 312 15.26 0.91 12.99
CA ALA A 312 14.00 1.66 13.11
C ALA A 312 13.88 2.75 12.03
N MET A 313 15.01 3.23 11.52
CA MET A 313 15.08 4.25 10.48
C MET A 313 14.95 3.68 9.06
N LEU A 314 14.90 2.35 8.90
CA LEU A 314 14.82 1.72 7.58
C LEU A 314 13.39 1.71 7.06
N MET A 315 13.13 2.52 6.05
CA MET A 315 11.86 2.52 5.33
C MET A 315 11.85 1.45 4.23
N ARG A 316 11.33 0.26 4.55
CA ARG A 316 11.11 -0.80 3.57
C ARG A 316 9.71 -0.68 3.00
N PHE A 317 9.60 -0.71 1.68
CA PHE A 317 8.32 -0.52 1.01
C PHE A 317 8.07 -1.54 -0.09
N HIS A 318 6.80 -1.91 -0.21
CA HIS A 318 6.22 -2.49 -1.39
C HIS A 318 5.85 -1.39 -2.38
N THR A 319 5.86 -1.72 -3.66
CA THR A 319 5.34 -0.86 -4.72
C THR A 319 4.37 -1.65 -5.59
N GLN A 320 3.32 -0.97 -6.05
CA GLN A 320 2.44 -1.45 -7.10
C GLN A 320 2.44 -0.39 -8.20
N THR A 321 2.46 -0.83 -9.46
CA THR A 321 2.27 0.06 -10.61
C THR A 321 0.87 0.66 -10.59
N ALA A 322 0.67 1.87 -11.09
CA ALA A 322 -0.62 2.56 -11.03
C ALA A 322 -1.72 1.82 -11.80
N GLY A 323 -2.86 1.56 -11.15
CA GLY A 323 -4.07 1.05 -11.81
C GLY A 323 -4.75 2.16 -12.60
N VAL A 324 -4.80 3.36 -12.03
CA VAL A 324 -5.43 4.55 -12.63
C VAL A 324 -4.74 5.04 -13.91
N SER A 325 -3.49 4.62 -14.16
CA SER A 325 -2.77 4.97 -15.39
C SER A 325 -3.13 4.07 -16.58
N LEU A 326 -3.78 2.93 -16.34
CA LEU A 326 -4.12 1.94 -17.35
C LEU A 326 -5.45 2.26 -18.05
N ALA A 327 -5.61 1.74 -19.26
CA ALA A 327 -6.78 2.00 -20.10
C ALA A 327 -7.52 0.71 -20.47
N ALA A 328 -8.85 0.78 -20.55
CA ALA A 328 -9.64 -0.30 -21.16
C ALA A 328 -9.48 -0.33 -22.69
N GLN A 329 -9.22 0.83 -23.31
CA GLN A 329 -8.97 0.95 -24.74
C GLN A 329 -7.52 0.60 -25.05
N GLN A 330 -7.29 -0.23 -26.08
CA GLN A 330 -5.96 -0.68 -26.50
C GLN A 330 -5.13 -1.22 -25.31
N PRO A 331 -5.60 -2.24 -24.58
CA PRO A 331 -4.97 -2.68 -23.33
C PRO A 331 -3.55 -3.23 -23.50
N ASP A 332 -3.12 -3.61 -24.71
CA ASP A 332 -1.71 -3.92 -24.98
C ASP A 332 -0.77 -2.75 -24.64
N ASN A 333 -1.24 -1.50 -24.74
CA ASN A 333 -0.48 -0.32 -24.29
C ASN A 333 -0.19 -0.36 -22.78
N ASN A 334 -1.03 -1.03 -21.98
CA ASN A 334 -0.83 -1.20 -20.54
C ASN A 334 0.43 -2.00 -20.23
N ILE A 335 0.83 -2.94 -21.10
CA ILE A 335 2.11 -3.65 -20.95
C ILE A 335 3.27 -2.65 -20.93
N THR A 336 3.24 -1.64 -21.81
CA THR A 336 4.28 -0.61 -21.88
C THR A 336 4.22 0.31 -20.66
N ARG A 337 3.03 0.74 -20.25
CA ARG A 337 2.82 1.59 -19.05
C ARG A 337 3.38 0.90 -17.79
N THR A 338 2.89 -0.30 -17.51
CA THR A 338 3.33 -1.12 -16.37
C THR A 338 4.84 -1.38 -16.40
N THR A 339 5.44 -1.55 -17.58
CA THR A 339 6.91 -1.74 -17.71
C THR A 339 7.69 -0.51 -17.26
N ILE A 340 7.25 0.69 -17.65
CA ILE A 340 7.89 1.95 -17.26
C ILE A 340 7.72 2.23 -15.76
N GLU A 341 6.52 2.00 -15.24
CA GLU A 341 6.19 2.15 -13.82
C GLU A 341 6.97 1.17 -12.95
N ALA A 342 7.06 -0.10 -13.37
CA ALA A 342 7.87 -1.11 -12.73
C ALA A 342 9.36 -0.72 -12.72
N LEU A 343 9.86 -0.16 -13.83
CA LEU A 343 11.23 0.33 -13.89
C LEU A 343 11.46 1.51 -12.93
N ALA A 344 10.50 2.43 -12.79
CA ALA A 344 10.57 3.52 -11.82
C ALA A 344 10.63 2.97 -10.38
N ALA A 345 9.79 1.99 -10.03
CA ALA A 345 9.82 1.32 -8.73
C ALA A 345 11.18 0.66 -8.43
N VAL A 346 11.75 -0.02 -9.42
CA VAL A 346 13.06 -0.67 -9.32
C VAL A 346 14.17 0.37 -9.15
N LEU A 347 14.25 1.39 -9.99
CA LEU A 347 15.28 2.44 -9.86
C LEU A 347 15.09 3.27 -8.58
N GLY A 348 13.87 3.36 -8.09
CA GLY A 348 13.51 3.94 -6.79
C GLY A 348 13.95 3.11 -5.59
N GLY A 349 14.30 1.83 -5.78
CA GLY A 349 14.84 0.97 -4.73
C GLY A 349 13.78 0.25 -3.89
N THR A 350 12.65 -0.18 -4.47
CA THR A 350 11.59 -0.97 -3.80
C THR A 350 12.06 -2.34 -3.26
N GLN A 351 11.42 -2.86 -2.21
CA GLN A 351 11.73 -4.18 -1.63
C GLN A 351 10.84 -5.30 -2.15
N SER A 352 9.63 -4.99 -2.59
CA SER A 352 8.73 -5.91 -3.28
C SER A 352 7.89 -5.17 -4.30
N LEU A 353 7.56 -5.83 -5.42
CA LEU A 353 6.85 -5.19 -6.52
C LEU A 353 5.67 -6.03 -7.01
N HIS A 354 4.53 -5.37 -7.15
CA HIS A 354 3.37 -5.82 -7.90
C HIS A 354 3.35 -5.07 -9.23
N THR A 355 3.02 -5.78 -10.30
CA THR A 355 2.85 -5.20 -11.64
C THR A 355 1.45 -5.54 -12.09
N ASN A 356 0.65 -4.53 -12.38
CA ASN A 356 -0.73 -4.71 -12.82
C ASN A 356 -0.76 -5.47 -14.15
N ALA A 357 -1.86 -6.16 -14.36
CA ALA A 357 -2.08 -6.90 -15.59
C ALA A 357 -2.64 -6.00 -16.69
N LEU A 358 -2.54 -6.42 -17.95
CA LEU A 358 -3.05 -5.62 -19.07
C LEU A 358 -4.58 -5.42 -19.03
N ASP A 359 -5.29 -6.35 -18.37
CA ASP A 359 -6.75 -6.40 -18.20
C ASP A 359 -7.26 -5.73 -16.91
N GLU A 360 -6.41 -5.01 -16.18
CA GLU A 360 -6.69 -4.37 -14.89
C GLU A 360 -8.01 -3.58 -14.85
N VAL A 361 -8.28 -2.79 -15.89
CA VAL A 361 -9.46 -1.91 -15.96
C VAL A 361 -10.76 -2.69 -16.17
N MET A 362 -10.68 -3.94 -16.63
CA MET A 362 -11.83 -4.75 -17.03
C MET A 362 -12.22 -5.80 -16.00
N ALA A 363 -11.25 -6.50 -15.42
CA ALA A 363 -11.48 -7.58 -14.47
C ALA A 363 -10.20 -7.90 -13.68
N LEU A 364 -10.33 -8.77 -12.67
CA LEU A 364 -9.18 -9.42 -12.08
C LEU A 364 -8.36 -10.18 -13.14
N PRO A 365 -7.03 -10.29 -12.98
CA PRO A 365 -6.15 -10.78 -14.04
C PRO A 365 -6.49 -12.18 -14.53
N SER A 366 -6.60 -12.33 -15.85
CA SER A 366 -6.57 -13.64 -16.51
C SER A 366 -5.22 -14.34 -16.32
N ASN A 367 -5.16 -15.65 -16.57
CA ASN A 367 -3.90 -16.39 -16.50
C ASN A 367 -2.83 -15.85 -17.47
N HIS A 368 -3.25 -15.41 -18.66
CA HIS A 368 -2.35 -14.83 -19.64
C HIS A 368 -1.81 -13.49 -19.16
N ALA A 369 -2.69 -12.57 -18.76
CA ALA A 369 -2.31 -11.23 -18.34
C ALA A 369 -1.43 -11.25 -17.07
N ALA A 370 -1.77 -12.09 -16.09
CA ALA A 370 -0.94 -12.29 -14.89
C ALA A 370 0.47 -12.82 -15.24
N LYS A 371 0.58 -13.70 -16.24
CA LYS A 371 1.88 -14.22 -16.71
C LYS A 371 2.71 -13.12 -17.38
N VAL A 372 2.09 -12.26 -18.19
CA VAL A 372 2.78 -11.11 -18.81
C VAL A 372 3.32 -10.18 -17.72
N ALA A 373 2.50 -9.81 -16.74
CA ALA A 373 2.91 -8.97 -15.62
C ALA A 373 4.10 -9.58 -14.83
N LEU A 374 4.06 -10.89 -14.55
CA LEU A 374 5.18 -11.61 -13.95
C LEU A 374 6.46 -11.54 -14.81
N ARG A 375 6.34 -11.71 -16.13
CA ARG A 375 7.48 -11.67 -17.06
C ARG A 375 8.08 -10.27 -17.15
N THR A 376 7.30 -9.21 -17.05
CA THR A 376 7.80 -7.82 -16.99
C THR A 376 8.86 -7.67 -15.89
N GLN A 377 8.55 -8.13 -14.66
CA GLN A 377 9.52 -8.05 -13.56
C GLN A 377 10.75 -8.94 -13.78
N GLN A 378 10.58 -10.13 -14.36
CA GLN A 378 11.70 -11.04 -14.65
C GLN A 378 12.65 -10.47 -15.71
N ILE A 379 12.12 -9.86 -16.77
CA ILE A 379 12.92 -9.19 -17.80
C ILE A 379 13.70 -8.02 -17.17
N LEU A 380 13.04 -7.18 -16.36
CA LEU A 380 13.73 -6.10 -15.62
C LEU A 380 14.86 -6.64 -14.75
N ALA A 381 14.61 -7.73 -14.02
CA ALA A 381 15.57 -8.35 -13.11
C ALA A 381 16.79 -9.00 -13.81
N GLU A 382 16.56 -9.67 -14.95
CA GLU A 382 17.53 -10.56 -15.59
C GLU A 382 18.22 -9.97 -16.82
N GLU A 383 17.53 -9.16 -17.62
CA GLU A 383 17.99 -8.78 -18.97
C GLU A 383 18.48 -7.34 -19.07
N THR A 384 17.90 -6.42 -18.29
CA THR A 384 18.15 -4.97 -18.47
C THR A 384 19.44 -4.45 -17.82
N GLY A 385 20.00 -5.21 -16.87
CA GLY A 385 21.18 -4.79 -16.11
C GLY A 385 20.94 -3.75 -15.01
N VAL A 386 19.70 -3.31 -14.79
CA VAL A 386 19.34 -2.28 -13.78
C VAL A 386 19.65 -2.71 -12.34
N THR A 387 19.83 -4.01 -12.10
CA THR A 387 20.20 -4.57 -10.79
C THR A 387 21.69 -4.50 -10.48
N ASN A 388 22.53 -4.14 -11.46
CA ASN A 388 24.00 -4.19 -11.35
C ASN A 388 24.60 -2.99 -10.59
N VAL A 389 23.91 -1.85 -10.56
CA VAL A 389 24.36 -0.60 -9.93
C VAL A 389 23.30 -0.11 -8.96
N ILE A 390 23.73 0.33 -7.78
CA ILE A 390 22.85 0.79 -6.71
C ILE A 390 22.54 2.27 -6.92
N ASP A 391 21.24 2.63 -6.90
CA ASP A 391 20.75 4.00 -7.11
C ASP A 391 21.48 4.68 -8.28
N PRO A 392 21.38 4.14 -9.51
CA PRO A 392 22.17 4.61 -10.65
C PRO A 392 21.86 6.06 -11.05
N LEU A 393 20.77 6.64 -10.56
CA LEU A 393 20.39 8.04 -10.75
C LEU A 393 20.90 8.98 -9.64
N GLY A 394 21.52 8.45 -8.58
CA GLY A 394 22.11 9.28 -7.53
C GLY A 394 23.25 10.15 -8.06
N GLY A 395 23.14 11.46 -7.83
CA GLY A 395 24.00 12.50 -8.41
C GLY A 395 23.46 13.13 -9.70
N SER A 396 22.36 12.63 -10.28
CA SER A 396 21.66 13.32 -11.37
C SER A 396 21.08 14.63 -10.84
N TRP A 397 21.52 15.77 -11.39
CA TRP A 397 21.04 17.08 -10.94
C TRP A 397 19.51 17.21 -10.95
N TYR A 398 18.85 16.63 -11.96
CA TYR A 398 17.39 16.65 -12.03
C TYR A 398 16.74 15.81 -10.93
N VAL A 399 17.16 14.55 -10.76
CA VAL A 399 16.54 13.65 -9.77
C VAL A 399 16.82 14.13 -8.36
N GLU A 400 18.01 14.66 -8.06
CA GLU A 400 18.32 15.22 -6.74
C GLU A 400 17.49 16.48 -6.44
N ALA A 401 17.36 17.40 -7.41
CA ALA A 401 16.52 18.58 -7.24
C ALA A 401 15.04 18.22 -7.05
N LEU A 402 14.52 17.26 -7.82
CA LEU A 402 13.14 16.79 -7.69
C LEU A 402 12.91 16.07 -6.35
N THR A 403 13.91 15.32 -5.86
CA THR A 403 13.86 14.67 -4.54
C THR A 403 13.79 15.70 -3.42
N ASP A 404 14.58 16.78 -3.51
CA ASP A 404 14.53 17.89 -2.56
C ASP A 404 13.22 18.67 -2.63
N GLU A 405 12.67 18.89 -3.82
CA GLU A 405 11.39 19.59 -3.99
C GLU A 405 10.21 18.79 -3.44
N LEU A 406 10.16 17.47 -3.68
CA LEU A 406 9.11 16.61 -3.11
C LEU A 406 9.21 16.55 -1.58
N GLU A 407 10.41 16.49 -1.02
CA GLU A 407 10.59 16.60 0.43
C GLU A 407 10.11 17.94 0.97
N ARG A 408 10.48 19.05 0.32
CA ARG A 408 10.04 20.39 0.75
C ARG A 408 8.52 20.49 0.79
N ARG A 409 7.83 19.99 -0.23
CA ARG A 409 6.35 19.96 -0.29
C ARG A 409 5.74 19.04 0.76
N ALA A 410 6.32 17.87 1.00
CA ALA A 410 5.84 16.98 2.05
C ALA A 410 5.94 17.61 3.45
N GLU A 411 7.04 18.31 3.73
CA GLU A 411 7.23 19.06 4.98
C GLU A 411 6.24 20.22 5.16
N GLU A 412 5.73 20.81 4.08
CA GLU A 412 4.64 21.80 4.17
C GLU A 412 3.32 21.15 4.62
N TYR A 413 3.02 19.96 4.09
CA TYR A 413 1.84 19.20 4.52
C TYR A 413 1.96 18.72 5.97
N PHE A 414 3.12 18.22 6.41
CA PHE A 414 3.33 17.85 7.81
C PHE A 414 3.08 19.02 8.75
N ARG A 415 3.60 20.20 8.41
CA ARG A 415 3.38 21.41 9.22
C ARG A 415 1.90 21.76 9.31
N ARG A 416 1.16 21.68 8.20
CA ARG A 416 -0.29 21.94 8.18
C ARG A 416 -1.07 20.94 9.02
N ILE A 417 -0.65 19.68 9.04
CA ILE A 417 -1.21 18.62 9.91
C ILE A 417 -0.91 18.93 11.39
N GLU A 418 0.32 19.31 11.73
CA GLU A 418 0.68 19.68 13.10
C GLU A 418 -0.05 20.95 13.58
N GLU A 419 -0.22 21.95 12.71
CA GLU A 419 -0.94 23.19 13.01
C GLU A 419 -2.44 22.97 13.25
N SER A 420 -3.05 21.95 12.64
CA SER A 420 -4.46 21.58 12.89
C SER A 420 -4.64 20.75 14.16
N SER A 421 -3.55 20.17 14.67
CA SER A 421 -3.55 19.31 15.84
C SER A 421 -3.69 20.11 17.15
N PRO A 422 -4.67 19.81 18.02
CA PRO A 422 -4.83 20.49 19.31
C PRO A 422 -3.65 20.34 20.28
N ASP A 423 -2.90 19.25 20.16
CA ASP A 423 -1.75 18.93 21.03
C ASP A 423 -0.41 18.83 20.27
N GLY A 424 -0.41 19.11 18.97
CA GLY A 424 0.76 19.03 18.10
C GLY A 424 1.18 17.59 17.73
N SER A 425 0.37 16.58 18.05
CA SER A 425 0.59 15.20 17.59
C SER A 425 0.14 15.01 16.14
N MET A 426 0.79 14.09 15.42
CA MET A 426 0.34 13.67 14.08
C MET A 426 -0.99 12.95 14.15
N VAL A 427 -1.20 12.12 15.19
CA VAL A 427 -2.47 11.42 15.40
C VAL A 427 -3.66 12.38 15.39
N GLU A 428 -3.64 13.40 16.25
CA GLU A 428 -4.77 14.32 16.36
C GLU A 428 -4.90 15.25 15.14
N GLY A 429 -3.78 15.62 14.50
CA GLY A 429 -3.80 16.39 13.24
C GLY A 429 -4.47 15.64 12.10
N ILE A 430 -4.18 14.35 11.95
CA ILE A 430 -4.80 13.49 10.92
C ILE A 430 -6.27 13.25 11.24
N LEU A 431 -6.60 12.90 12.49
CA LEU A 431 -7.99 12.73 12.91
C LEU A 431 -8.82 13.99 12.64
N ARG A 432 -8.26 15.16 12.95
CA ARG A 432 -8.89 16.45 12.66
C ARG A 432 -9.06 16.66 11.15
N GLY A 433 -8.03 16.36 10.35
CA GLY A 433 -8.09 16.48 8.89
C GLY A 433 -9.12 15.54 8.25
N ILE A 434 -9.29 14.33 8.78
CA ILE A 434 -10.36 13.38 8.38
C ILE A 434 -11.71 13.96 8.78
N ASP A 435 -11.87 14.36 10.04
CA ASP A 435 -13.12 14.92 10.56
C ASP A 435 -13.52 16.19 9.84
N ASP A 436 -12.57 17.00 9.37
CA ASP A 436 -12.80 18.25 8.63
C ASP A 436 -13.01 18.02 7.12
N GLY A 437 -12.70 16.84 6.59
CA GLY A 437 -12.78 16.51 5.16
C GLY A 437 -11.57 16.97 4.33
N TRP A 438 -10.53 17.50 4.99
CA TRP A 438 -9.44 18.22 4.34
C TRP A 438 -8.62 17.34 3.37
N PHE A 439 -8.24 16.12 3.80
CA PHE A 439 -7.47 15.22 2.94
C PHE A 439 -8.26 14.84 1.67
N MET A 440 -9.55 14.54 1.81
CA MET A 440 -10.43 14.20 0.69
C MET A 440 -10.55 15.37 -0.29
N SER A 441 -10.70 16.60 0.22
CA SER A 441 -10.72 17.80 -0.64
C SER A 441 -9.41 18.00 -1.39
N GLU A 442 -8.25 17.87 -0.74
CA GLU A 442 -6.94 18.00 -1.39
C GLU A 442 -6.73 16.98 -2.52
N ILE A 443 -7.19 15.74 -2.31
CA ILE A 443 -7.12 14.66 -3.29
C ILE A 443 -8.10 14.93 -4.44
N ALA A 444 -9.34 15.32 -4.13
CA ALA A 444 -10.36 15.63 -5.14
C ALA A 444 -9.95 16.82 -6.02
N ASP A 445 -9.35 17.86 -5.44
CA ASP A 445 -8.83 19.02 -6.18
C ASP A 445 -7.70 18.60 -7.14
N ALA A 446 -6.78 17.75 -6.70
CA ALA A 446 -5.71 17.23 -7.54
C ALA A 446 -6.26 16.36 -8.69
N ALA A 447 -7.21 15.47 -8.40
CA ALA A 447 -7.87 14.63 -9.40
C ALA A 447 -8.62 15.47 -10.43
N PHE A 448 -9.32 16.51 -9.98
CA PHE A 448 -10.05 17.43 -10.85
C PHE A 448 -9.10 18.20 -11.77
N VAL A 449 -7.97 18.72 -11.25
CA VAL A 449 -6.95 19.39 -12.07
C VAL A 449 -6.37 18.44 -13.11
N PHE A 450 -6.08 17.20 -12.75
CA PHE A 450 -5.60 16.18 -13.69
C PHE A 450 -6.63 15.91 -14.80
N GLN A 451 -7.90 15.69 -14.43
CA GLN A 451 -8.98 15.47 -15.38
C GLN A 451 -9.14 16.65 -16.35
N GLN A 452 -9.08 17.89 -15.86
CA GLN A 452 -9.11 19.07 -16.72
C GLN A 452 -7.94 19.13 -17.70
N ARG A 453 -6.73 18.73 -17.28
CA ARG A 453 -5.57 18.66 -18.17
C ARG A 453 -5.76 17.61 -19.26
N MET A 454 -6.35 16.46 -18.93
CA MET A 454 -6.70 15.45 -19.92
C MET A 454 -7.71 15.95 -20.95
N GLU A 455 -8.77 16.62 -20.50
CA GLU A 455 -9.83 17.13 -21.37
C GLU A 455 -9.36 18.29 -22.26
N LYS A 456 -8.45 19.12 -21.77
CA LYS A 456 -7.81 20.20 -22.55
C LYS A 456 -6.75 19.68 -23.54
N GLY A 457 -6.31 18.44 -23.39
CA GLY A 457 -5.20 17.87 -24.16
C GLY A 457 -3.81 18.28 -23.66
N ASP A 458 -3.71 18.92 -22.49
CA ASP A 458 -2.44 19.26 -21.83
C ASP A 458 -1.73 18.02 -21.28
N PHE A 459 -2.48 16.95 -21.00
CA PHE A 459 -1.99 15.61 -20.74
C PHE A 459 -2.56 14.64 -21.75
N VAL A 460 -1.68 13.93 -22.46
CA VAL A 460 -2.06 12.97 -23.51
C VAL A 460 -2.00 11.56 -22.97
N MET A 461 -3.13 10.85 -23.05
CA MET A 461 -3.25 9.42 -22.78
C MET A 461 -3.52 8.68 -24.09
N VAL A 462 -2.48 7.99 -24.58
CA VAL A 462 -2.50 7.24 -25.84
C VAL A 462 -3.59 6.17 -25.83
N GLY A 463 -4.41 6.13 -26.89
CA GLY A 463 -5.56 5.24 -27.03
C GLY A 463 -6.85 5.77 -26.41
N VAL A 464 -6.78 6.85 -25.62
CA VAL A 464 -7.93 7.44 -24.92
C VAL A 464 -8.30 8.81 -25.48
N ASN A 465 -7.44 9.82 -25.32
CA ASN A 465 -7.69 11.18 -25.83
C ASN A 465 -6.83 11.56 -27.04
N ALA A 466 -5.87 10.72 -27.41
CA ALA A 466 -5.10 10.83 -28.65
C ALA A 466 -4.76 9.45 -29.21
N TYR A 467 -4.54 9.37 -30.52
CA TYR A 467 -4.24 8.09 -31.22
C TYR A 467 -5.32 7.02 -31.01
N THR A 468 -6.59 7.44 -30.94
CA THR A 468 -7.73 6.56 -30.75
C THR A 468 -7.99 5.73 -32.01
N ASP A 469 -8.34 4.46 -31.85
CA ASP A 469 -8.81 3.59 -32.94
C ASP A 469 -10.27 3.15 -32.67
N PRO A 470 -11.26 3.69 -33.39
CA PRO A 470 -12.66 3.34 -33.20
C PRO A 470 -13.02 1.95 -33.77
N THR A 471 -12.11 1.29 -34.48
CA THR A 471 -12.32 -0.06 -35.04
C THR A 471 -11.77 -1.17 -34.17
N ASP A 472 -11.03 -0.81 -33.12
CA ASP A 472 -10.51 -1.74 -32.13
C ASP A 472 -11.62 -2.13 -31.14
N LEU A 473 -12.43 -3.12 -31.52
CA LEU A 473 -13.41 -3.76 -30.66
C LEU A 473 -12.72 -4.93 -29.95
N ASP A 474 -12.13 -4.65 -28.79
CA ASP A 474 -11.37 -5.65 -28.06
C ASP A 474 -12.29 -6.75 -27.50
N GLU A 475 -11.99 -8.01 -27.84
CA GLU A 475 -12.66 -9.24 -27.39
C GLU A 475 -11.82 -9.98 -26.33
N SER A 476 -10.98 -9.28 -25.56
CA SER A 476 -10.13 -9.86 -24.52
C SER A 476 -10.87 -10.81 -23.57
N GLU A 477 -10.28 -11.99 -23.33
CA GLU A 477 -10.81 -12.98 -22.40
C GLU A 477 -10.59 -12.52 -20.94
N ILE A 478 -11.66 -11.99 -20.33
CA ILE A 478 -11.64 -11.55 -18.93
C ILE A 478 -12.04 -12.66 -17.96
N LEU A 479 -11.49 -12.61 -16.75
CA LEU A 479 -11.90 -13.49 -15.66
C LEU A 479 -13.35 -13.20 -15.26
N ARG A 480 -14.18 -14.25 -15.12
CA ARG A 480 -15.56 -14.14 -14.65
C ARG A 480 -15.79 -15.04 -13.45
N ILE A 481 -16.31 -14.46 -12.37
CA ILE A 481 -16.67 -15.20 -11.17
C ILE A 481 -18.11 -15.70 -11.30
N SER A 482 -18.31 -17.00 -11.06
CA SER A 482 -19.63 -17.64 -11.15
C SER A 482 -20.47 -17.34 -9.92
N HIS A 483 -21.78 -17.09 -10.11
CA HIS A 483 -22.75 -16.98 -9.01
C HIS A 483 -22.84 -18.23 -8.12
N GLU A 484 -22.33 -19.38 -8.57
CA GLU A 484 -22.21 -20.57 -7.72
C GLU A 484 -21.26 -20.36 -6.54
N VAL A 485 -20.28 -19.45 -6.65
CA VAL A 485 -19.36 -19.10 -5.57
C VAL A 485 -20.15 -18.52 -4.40
N GLU A 486 -20.99 -17.52 -4.65
CA GLU A 486 -21.84 -16.91 -3.62
C GLU A 486 -22.76 -17.96 -2.98
N ARG A 487 -23.45 -18.78 -3.79
CA ARG A 487 -24.34 -19.83 -3.28
C ARG A 487 -23.60 -20.81 -2.37
N ALA A 488 -22.43 -21.27 -2.80
CA ALA A 488 -21.62 -22.21 -2.03
C ALA A 488 -21.08 -21.57 -0.74
N GLN A 489 -20.65 -20.32 -0.78
CA GLN A 489 -20.12 -19.62 0.39
C GLN A 489 -21.22 -19.39 1.45
N ARG A 490 -22.41 -18.95 1.04
CA ARG A 490 -23.57 -18.81 1.94
C ARG A 490 -23.95 -20.12 2.62
N GLN A 491 -23.91 -21.22 1.87
CA GLN A 491 -24.14 -22.54 2.42
C GLN A 491 -23.08 -22.93 3.47
N ARG A 492 -21.79 -22.64 3.20
CA ARG A 492 -20.70 -22.87 4.15
C ARG A 492 -20.86 -22.10 5.46
N VAL A 493 -21.25 -20.82 5.40
CA VAL A 493 -21.52 -20.02 6.61
C VAL A 493 -22.65 -20.63 7.43
N ALA A 494 -23.75 -21.03 6.77
CA ALA A 494 -24.87 -21.67 7.45
C ALA A 494 -24.48 -22.99 8.13
N GLU A 495 -23.62 -23.80 7.50
CA GLU A 495 -23.07 -25.02 8.06
C GLU A 495 -22.22 -24.75 9.30
N VAL A 496 -21.31 -23.77 9.24
CA VAL A 496 -20.49 -23.35 10.40
C VAL A 496 -21.37 -22.93 11.57
N ARG A 497 -22.39 -22.09 11.32
CA ARG A 497 -23.29 -21.62 12.37
C ARG A 497 -24.15 -22.74 12.97
N THR A 498 -24.48 -23.77 12.19
CA THR A 498 -25.28 -24.92 12.64
C THR A 498 -24.45 -25.93 13.45
N ALA A 499 -23.17 -26.11 13.11
CA ALA A 499 -22.32 -27.15 13.70
C ALA A 499 -21.62 -26.74 15.01
N ARG A 500 -21.40 -25.45 15.23
CA ARG A 500 -20.64 -24.92 16.37
C ARG A 500 -21.43 -24.93 17.70
N ASP A 501 -20.72 -24.82 18.82
CA ASP A 501 -21.35 -24.67 20.13
C ASP A 501 -21.85 -23.24 20.35
N HIS A 502 -23.18 -23.08 20.28
CA HIS A 502 -23.84 -21.79 20.48
C HIS A 502 -23.56 -21.16 21.85
N GLY A 503 -23.38 -21.96 22.91
CA GLY A 503 -23.09 -21.45 24.25
C GLY A 503 -21.71 -20.80 24.33
N SER A 504 -20.70 -21.48 23.79
CA SER A 504 -19.33 -20.95 23.70
C SER A 504 -19.23 -19.71 22.82
N VAL A 505 -19.92 -19.68 21.68
CA VAL A 505 -19.97 -18.51 20.78
C VAL A 505 -20.58 -17.31 21.47
N ALA A 506 -21.76 -17.45 22.08
CA ALA A 506 -22.43 -16.36 22.78
C ALA A 506 -21.53 -15.81 23.90
N GLY A 507 -20.94 -16.71 24.70
CA GLY A 507 -20.01 -16.31 25.75
C GLY A 507 -18.75 -15.62 25.25
N ALA A 508 -18.22 -16.00 24.08
CA ALA A 508 -17.05 -15.35 23.48
C ALA A 508 -17.38 -13.94 22.96
N LEU A 509 -18.53 -13.76 22.28
CA LEU A 509 -18.98 -12.45 21.81
C LEU A 509 -19.31 -11.50 22.96
N ASP A 510 -19.88 -12.00 24.06
CA ASP A 510 -20.13 -11.19 25.27
C ASP A 510 -18.84 -10.75 25.94
N ARG A 511 -17.83 -11.63 26.03
CA ARG A 511 -16.49 -11.26 26.49
C ARG A 511 -15.84 -10.22 25.59
N LEU A 512 -15.99 -10.34 24.27
CA LEU A 512 -15.48 -9.36 23.32
C LEU A 512 -16.11 -7.98 23.54
N ARG A 513 -17.43 -7.90 23.72
CA ARG A 513 -18.12 -6.63 24.05
C ARG A 513 -17.62 -6.03 25.36
N ALA A 514 -17.47 -6.85 26.40
CA ALA A 514 -16.98 -6.40 27.70
C ALA A 514 -15.53 -5.88 27.61
N ALA A 515 -14.64 -6.60 26.93
CA ALA A 515 -13.25 -6.18 26.72
C ALA A 515 -13.16 -4.88 25.90
N ALA A 516 -14.00 -4.72 24.87
CA ALA A 516 -14.07 -3.50 24.08
C ALA A 516 -14.53 -2.27 24.88
N GLN A 517 -15.25 -2.47 26.00
CA GLN A 517 -15.63 -1.42 26.94
C GLN A 517 -14.56 -1.16 28.02
N ALA A 518 -13.82 -2.20 28.42
CA ALA A 518 -12.84 -2.14 29.51
C ALA A 518 -11.43 -1.67 29.08
N ASP A 519 -11.24 -1.38 27.79
CA ASP A 519 -9.97 -0.98 27.17
C ASP A 519 -8.86 -2.06 27.21
N ASP A 520 -9.24 -3.33 27.39
CA ASP A 520 -8.32 -4.48 27.33
C ASP A 520 -7.72 -4.66 25.92
N ASN A 521 -6.55 -5.31 25.81
CA ASN A 521 -6.02 -5.71 24.49
C ASN A 521 -6.93 -6.77 23.86
N LEU A 522 -7.48 -6.46 22.68
CA LEU A 522 -8.52 -7.28 22.06
C LEU A 522 -8.00 -8.46 21.24
N VAL A 523 -6.71 -8.53 20.90
CA VAL A 523 -6.17 -9.60 20.06
C VAL A 523 -6.40 -10.99 20.69
N PRO A 524 -6.06 -11.24 21.97
CA PRO A 524 -6.34 -12.54 22.59
C PRO A 524 -7.83 -12.88 22.64
N VAL A 525 -8.68 -11.88 22.88
CA VAL A 525 -10.14 -12.06 22.99
C VAL A 525 -10.76 -12.41 21.63
N ILE A 526 -10.27 -11.77 20.55
CA ILE A 526 -10.68 -12.08 19.18
C ILE A 526 -10.17 -13.47 18.79
N MET A 527 -8.95 -13.86 19.16
CA MET A 527 -8.46 -15.24 18.95
C MET A 527 -9.36 -16.29 19.62
N ASP A 528 -9.83 -16.03 20.85
CA ASP A 528 -10.76 -16.93 21.53
C ASP A 528 -12.12 -17.03 20.84
N ALA A 529 -12.65 -15.92 20.31
CA ALA A 529 -13.87 -15.92 19.49
C ALA A 529 -13.67 -16.72 18.19
N VAL A 530 -12.54 -16.52 17.52
CA VAL A 530 -12.16 -17.26 16.30
C VAL A 530 -12.05 -18.76 16.57
N ARG A 531 -11.48 -19.17 17.72
CA ARG A 531 -11.33 -20.59 18.08
C ARG A 531 -12.66 -21.34 18.22
N VAL A 532 -13.72 -20.64 18.60
CA VAL A 532 -15.09 -21.18 18.73
C VAL A 532 -15.95 -20.94 17.49
N ASP A 533 -15.32 -20.65 16.34
CA ASP A 533 -15.95 -20.45 15.04
C ASP A 533 -16.96 -19.28 15.01
N CYS A 534 -16.67 -18.19 15.73
CA CYS A 534 -17.32 -16.89 15.47
C CYS A 534 -16.93 -16.39 14.07
N THR A 535 -17.89 -15.81 13.36
CA THR A 535 -17.66 -15.31 11.98
C THR A 535 -17.09 -13.88 11.98
N VAL A 536 -16.59 -13.44 10.82
CA VAL A 536 -16.14 -12.06 10.60
C VAL A 536 -17.27 -11.08 10.89
N GLY A 537 -18.47 -11.35 10.37
CA GLY A 537 -19.67 -10.54 10.59
C GLY A 537 -20.08 -10.45 12.05
N GLU A 538 -20.03 -11.56 12.79
CA GLU A 538 -20.40 -11.58 14.21
C GLU A 538 -19.41 -10.82 15.10
N ILE A 539 -18.11 -10.97 14.84
CA ILE A 539 -17.06 -10.24 15.55
C ILE A 539 -17.18 -8.74 15.24
N SER A 540 -17.34 -8.39 13.96
CA SER A 540 -17.52 -6.99 13.54
C SER A 540 -18.77 -6.38 14.16
N LYS A 541 -19.89 -7.12 14.18
CA LYS A 541 -21.14 -6.68 14.78
C LYS A 541 -21.02 -6.47 16.30
N ALA A 542 -20.37 -7.39 17.01
CA ALA A 542 -20.15 -7.26 18.45
C ALA A 542 -19.34 -6.00 18.80
N LEU A 543 -18.33 -5.65 17.99
CA LEU A 543 -17.56 -4.41 18.16
C LEU A 543 -18.39 -3.17 17.81
N GLN A 544 -19.17 -3.21 16.73
CA GLN A 544 -20.09 -2.14 16.36
C GLN A 544 -21.19 -1.89 17.40
N ASP A 545 -21.62 -2.91 18.15
CA ASP A 545 -22.58 -2.72 19.26
C ASP A 545 -22.00 -1.82 20.38
N VAL A 546 -20.67 -1.73 20.50
CA VAL A 546 -19.99 -0.90 21.51
C VAL A 546 -19.55 0.44 20.93
N TRP A 547 -18.96 0.45 19.74
CA TRP A 547 -18.32 1.64 19.16
C TRP A 547 -19.17 2.37 18.12
N GLY A 548 -20.30 1.80 17.73
CA GLY A 548 -21.14 2.31 16.64
C GLY A 548 -20.56 2.05 15.26
N THR A 549 -21.10 2.76 14.27
CA THR A 549 -20.68 2.68 12.85
C THR A 549 -20.24 4.06 12.36
N TYR A 550 -19.47 4.10 11.29
CA TYR A 550 -19.05 5.35 10.66
C TYR A 550 -19.74 5.58 9.32
N THR A 551 -20.17 6.81 9.10
CA THR A 551 -20.62 7.32 7.80
C THR A 551 -19.86 8.60 7.55
N GLU A 552 -19.21 8.68 6.39
CA GLU A 552 -18.54 9.90 5.97
C GLU A 552 -19.56 11.05 5.94
N PRO A 553 -19.29 12.19 6.61
CA PRO A 553 -20.18 13.34 6.54
C PRO A 553 -20.26 13.84 5.09
N ALA A 554 -21.47 13.94 4.53
CA ALA A 554 -21.65 14.59 3.24
C ALA A 554 -21.25 16.06 3.34
N ARG A 555 -20.06 16.41 2.85
CA ARG A 555 -19.55 17.78 2.83
C ARG A 555 -19.26 18.14 1.38
N LEU A 556 -20.04 19.11 0.88
CA LEU A 556 -19.97 19.68 -0.46
C LEU A 556 -18.87 20.73 -0.55
#